data_AF-A0A9W7X6S7-F1
#
_entry.id   AF-A0A9W7X6S7-F1
#
_cell.length_a   1.000
_cell.length_b   1.000
_cell.length_c   1.000
_cell.angle_alpha   90.00
_cell.angle_beta   90.00
_cell.angle_gamma   90.00
#
_symmetry.space_group_name_H-M   'P 1'
#
loop_
_entity.id
_entity.type
_entity.pdbx_description
1 polymer ?
#
loop_
_entity_poly.entity_id
_entity_poly.type
_entity_poly.pdbx_seq_one_letter_code
_entity_poly.pdbx_strand_id
1 'polypeptide(L)'
;MSIAILPMSAEFGWNPQTVGLIQSSFFWGYLLTQIAGGIWADTVGGKTVLGFGVVWWSIATVLTPIAAKLGLPFLLVVRAFMGIGEGVAMPAMNNILSKWVPVSERSRSLSLVYSGMYLGSVTGLAFSPLADT
;
A
#
# COMPACT_ATOMS: atom_id res chain seq x y z
N MET A 1 1.51 -4.71 6.85
CA MET A 1 2.32 -3.90 7.79
C MET A 1 1.73 -3.84 9.21
N SER A 2 0.41 -3.96 9.40
CA SER A 2 -0.20 -4.16 10.73
C SER A 2 0.40 -5.35 11.51
N ILE A 3 0.88 -6.37 10.81
CA ILE A 3 1.42 -7.60 11.42
C ILE A 3 2.86 -7.38 11.93
N ALA A 4 3.75 -6.88 11.08
CA ALA A 4 5.17 -6.72 11.40
C ALA A 4 5.45 -5.59 12.41
N ILE A 5 4.53 -4.63 12.59
CA ILE A 5 4.78 -3.49 13.48
C ILE A 5 4.87 -3.89 14.96
N LEU A 6 4.17 -4.95 15.39
CA LEU A 6 4.22 -5.45 16.76
C LEU A 6 5.58 -6.10 17.10
N PRO A 7 6.09 -7.10 16.34
CA PRO A 7 7.41 -7.66 16.60
C PRO A 7 8.52 -6.61 16.41
N MET A 8 8.43 -5.73 15.41
CA MET A 8 9.38 -4.62 15.25
C MET A 8 9.34 -3.65 16.44
N SER A 9 8.16 -3.34 16.98
CA SER A 9 8.04 -2.48 18.16
C SER A 9 8.71 -3.11 19.38
N ALA A 10 8.62 -4.43 19.53
CA ALA A 10 9.30 -5.17 20.59
C ALA A 10 10.82 -5.22 20.37
N GLU A 11 11.28 -5.46 19.14
CA GLU A 11 12.70 -5.51 18.75
C GLU A 11 13.40 -4.15 18.93
N PHE A 12 12.78 -3.07 18.47
CA PHE A 12 13.36 -1.73 18.50
C PHE A 12 12.93 -0.88 19.71
N GLY A 13 12.15 -1.45 20.64
CA GLY A 13 11.72 -0.77 21.86
C GLY A 13 10.82 0.46 21.61
N TRP A 14 10.03 0.45 20.55
CA TRP A 14 9.18 1.60 20.20
C TRP A 14 7.98 1.73 21.14
N ASN A 15 7.68 2.97 21.52
CA ASN A 15 6.45 3.29 22.24
C ASN A 15 5.24 3.38 21.27
N PRO A 16 4.00 3.31 21.78
CA PRO A 16 2.79 3.39 20.95
C PRO A 16 2.72 4.67 20.09
N GLN A 17 3.26 5.78 20.58
CA GLN A 17 3.33 7.05 19.85
C GLN A 17 4.21 6.93 18.59
N THR A 18 5.35 6.26 18.71
CA THR A 18 6.28 5.99 17.59
C THR A 18 5.64 5.06 16.57
N VAL A 19 4.97 4.01 17.03
CA VAL A 19 4.20 3.11 16.16
C VAL A 19 3.12 3.88 15.41
N GLY A 20 2.38 4.75 16.10
CA GLY A 20 1.37 5.63 15.49
C GLY A 20 1.97 6.59 14.46
N LEU A 21 3.15 7.15 14.73
CA LEU A 21 3.88 8.02 13.79
C LEU A 21 4.30 7.24 12.53
N ILE A 22 4.81 6.02 12.69
CA ILE A 22 5.19 5.14 11.57
C ILE A 22 3.97 4.83 10.70
N GLN A 23 2.83 4.47 11.29
CA GLN A 23 1.61 4.22 10.53
C GLN A 23 1.11 5.50 9.83
N SER A 24 1.13 6.64 10.52
CA SER A 24 0.68 7.92 9.98
C SER A 24 1.52 8.38 8.79
N SER A 25 2.83 8.13 8.80
CA SER A 25 3.73 8.50 7.70
C SER A 25 3.31 7.88 6.35
N PHE A 26 2.83 6.64 6.37
CA PHE A 26 2.25 5.98 5.21
C PHE A 26 0.98 6.69 4.74
N PHE A 27 0.05 6.97 5.66
CA PHE A 27 -1.23 7.59 5.32
C PHE A 27 -1.08 8.99 4.72
N TRP A 28 -0.08 9.77 5.13
CA TRP A 28 0.22 11.06 4.51
C TRP A 28 0.59 10.90 3.03
N GLY A 29 1.47 9.96 2.70
CA GLY A 29 1.84 9.67 1.30
C GLY A 29 0.64 9.17 0.49
N TYR A 30 -0.16 8.28 1.08
CA TYR A 30 -1.37 7.73 0.48
C TYR A 30 -2.42 8.79 0.19
N LEU A 31 -2.71 9.68 1.15
CA LEU A 31 -3.71 10.72 1.01
C LEU A 31 -3.37 11.70 -0.12
N LEU A 32 -2.12 12.17 -0.17
CA LEU A 32 -1.66 13.13 -1.17
C LEU A 32 -1.77 12.58 -2.59
N THR A 33 -1.55 11.28 -2.76
CA THR A 33 -1.49 10.63 -4.07
C THR A 33 -2.81 10.08 -4.57
N GLN A 34 -3.85 9.93 -3.73
CA GLN A 34 -5.14 9.46 -4.20
C GLN A 34 -5.78 10.41 -5.23
N ILE A 35 -5.81 11.71 -4.94
CA ILE A 35 -6.41 12.70 -5.86
C ILE A 35 -5.55 12.84 -7.12
N ALA A 36 -4.24 13.00 -6.94
CA ALA A 36 -3.30 13.13 -8.05
C ALA A 36 -3.27 11.86 -8.94
N GLY A 37 -3.32 10.69 -8.31
CA GLY A 37 -3.37 9.39 -8.98
C GLY A 37 -4.64 9.17 -9.79
N GLY A 38 -5.79 9.71 -9.33
CA GLY A 38 -7.03 9.78 -10.10
C GLY A 38 -6.86 10.56 -11.41
N ILE A 39 -6.41 11.80 -11.29
CA ILE A 39 -6.17 12.66 -12.46
C ILE A 39 -5.15 12.01 -13.42
N TRP A 40 -4.11 11.40 -12.86
CA TRP A 40 -3.08 10.72 -13.65
C TRP A 40 -3.62 9.46 -14.35
N ALA A 41 -4.47 8.68 -13.69
CA ALA A 41 -5.13 7.51 -14.28
C ALA A 41 -6.12 7.90 -15.38
N ASP A 42 -6.80 9.04 -15.24
CA ASP A 42 -7.72 9.54 -16.27
C ASP A 42 -6.98 10.01 -17.53
N THR A 43 -5.83 10.66 -17.36
CA THR A 43 -5.03 11.24 -18.45
C THR A 43 -4.10 10.23 -19.16
N VAL A 44 -3.35 9.42 -18.40
CA VAL A 44 -2.35 8.49 -18.94
C VAL A 44 -2.87 7.04 -19.03
N GLY A 45 -3.97 6.75 -18.33
CA GLY A 45 -4.62 5.45 -18.31
C GLY A 45 -4.29 4.65 -17.05
N GLY A 46 -5.33 4.10 -16.41
CA GLY A 46 -5.19 3.37 -15.14
C GLY A 46 -4.25 2.17 -15.19
N LYS A 47 -4.10 1.46 -16.33
CA LYS A 47 -3.18 0.31 -16.43
C LYS A 47 -1.73 0.72 -16.17
N THR A 48 -1.28 1.81 -16.80
CA THR A 48 0.11 2.29 -16.68
C THR A 48 0.37 2.84 -15.29
N VAL A 49 -0.58 3.61 -14.76
CA VAL A 49 -0.48 4.20 -13.41
C VAL A 49 -0.46 3.13 -12.34
N LEU A 50 -1.33 2.11 -12.44
CA LEU A 50 -1.33 0.98 -11.52
C LEU A 50 -0.01 0.22 -11.60
N GLY A 51 0.49 -0.08 -12.80
CA GLY A 51 1.76 -0.78 -12.98
C GLY A 51 2.95 -0.02 -12.37
N PHE A 52 3.02 1.30 -12.57
CA PHE A 52 4.02 2.15 -11.92
C PHE A 52 3.91 2.09 -10.40
N GLY A 53 2.69 2.24 -9.86
CA GLY A 53 2.42 2.11 -8.43
C GLY A 53 2.96 0.79 -7.89
N VAL A 54 2.62 -0.34 -8.55
CA VAL A 54 3.02 -1.69 -8.12
C VAL A 54 4.52 -1.78 -7.95
N VAL A 55 5.27 -1.35 -8.96
CA VAL A 55 6.74 -1.40 -8.91
C VAL A 55 7.26 -0.49 -7.79
N TRP A 56 6.71 0.71 -7.67
CA TRP A 56 7.13 1.70 -6.69
C TRP A 56 6.95 1.23 -5.24
N TRP A 57 5.73 0.82 -4.86
CA TRP A 57 5.49 0.36 -3.48
C TRP A 57 6.20 -0.97 -3.20
N SER A 58 6.42 -1.81 -4.21
CA SER A 58 7.16 -3.08 -4.05
C SER A 58 8.63 -2.82 -3.70
N ILE A 59 9.28 -1.87 -4.38
CA ILE A 59 10.64 -1.43 -4.03
C ILE A 59 10.68 -0.89 -2.60
N ALA A 60 9.73 -0.01 -2.23
CA ALA A 60 9.65 0.50 -0.86
C ALA A 60 9.42 -0.60 0.18
N THR A 61 8.67 -1.64 -0.17
CA THR A 61 8.45 -2.82 0.69
C THR A 61 9.74 -3.59 0.93
N VAL A 62 10.56 -3.82 -0.11
CA VAL A 62 11.86 -4.49 0.04
C VAL A 62 12.88 -3.64 0.81
N LEU A 63 12.83 -2.32 0.68
CA LEU A 63 13.71 -1.39 1.40
C LEU A 63 13.35 -1.22 2.88
N THR A 64 12.12 -1.56 3.27
CA THR A 64 11.60 -1.42 4.62
C THR A 64 12.47 -2.04 5.73
N PRO A 65 12.90 -3.32 5.66
CA PRO A 65 13.74 -3.91 6.70
C PRO A 65 15.11 -3.24 6.81
N ILE A 66 15.68 -2.78 5.70
CA ILE A 66 16.96 -2.06 5.67
C ILE A 66 16.78 -0.70 6.37
N ALA A 67 15.71 0.02 6.03
CA ALA A 67 15.39 1.31 6.64
C ALA A 67 15.11 1.21 8.15
N ALA A 68 14.47 0.13 8.59
CA ALA A 68 14.25 -0.12 10.02
C ALA A 68 15.57 -0.24 10.81
N LYS A 69 16.58 -0.91 10.23
CA LYS A 69 17.91 -1.05 10.84
C LYS A 69 18.73 0.24 10.83
N LEU A 70 18.55 1.09 9.80
CA LEU A 70 19.24 2.39 9.69
C LEU A 70 18.69 3.44 10.67
N GLY A 71 17.43 3.32 11.07
CA GLY A 71 16.82 4.12 12.12
C GLY A 71 15.42 4.63 11.77
N LEU A 72 14.75 5.17 12.79
CA LEU A 72 13.36 5.61 12.70
C LEU A 72 13.11 6.64 11.57
N PRO A 73 13.93 7.70 11.36
CA PRO A 73 13.67 8.66 10.28
C PRO A 73 13.68 8.02 8.88
N PHE A 74 14.59 7.08 8.62
CA PHE A 74 14.65 6.36 7.34
C PHE A 74 13.41 5.50 7.13
N LEU A 75 12.95 4.83 8.19
CA LEU A 75 11.72 4.05 8.15
C LEU A 75 10.51 4.93 7.82
N LEU A 76 10.38 6.10 8.45
CA LEU A 76 9.28 7.04 8.17
C LEU A 76 9.28 7.48 6.70
N VAL A 77 10.47 7.80 6.14
CA VAL A 77 10.61 8.20 4.74
C VAL A 77 10.21 7.07 3.80
N VAL A 78 10.72 5.85 4.01
CA VAL A 78 10.35 4.69 3.17
C VAL A 78 8.85 4.40 3.25
N ARG A 79 8.22 4.60 4.41
CA ARG A 79 6.77 4.42 4.58
C ARG A 79 5.96 5.49 3.87
N ALA A 80 6.40 6.74 3.91
CA ALA A 80 5.77 7.79 3.12
C ALA A 80 5.87 7.48 1.61
N PHE A 81 7.04 7.02 1.13
CA PHE A 81 7.20 6.58 -0.25
C PHE A 81 6.32 5.38 -0.63
N MET A 82 6.17 4.42 0.28
CA MET A 82 5.25 3.29 0.08
C MET A 82 3.81 3.79 -0.07
N GLY A 83 3.37 4.72 0.78
CA GLY A 83 2.04 5.34 0.71
C GLY A 83 1.82 6.08 -0.61
N ILE A 84 2.82 6.81 -1.10
CA ILE A 84 2.78 7.49 -2.40
C ILE A 84 2.51 6.51 -3.55
N GLY A 85 3.16 5.35 -3.54
CA GLY A 85 2.94 4.32 -4.55
C GLY A 85 1.57 3.66 -4.44
N GLU A 86 1.15 3.33 -3.22
CA GLU A 86 -0.11 2.60 -2.99
C GLU A 86 -1.34 3.47 -3.19
N GLY A 87 -1.24 4.79 -2.96
CA GLY A 87 -2.36 5.73 -3.11
C GLY A 87 -2.92 5.85 -4.53
N VAL A 88 -2.15 5.47 -5.56
CA VAL A 88 -2.64 5.48 -6.95
C VAL A 88 -3.43 4.23 -7.33
N ALA A 89 -3.40 3.17 -6.50
CA ALA A 89 -3.98 1.87 -6.86
C ALA A 89 -5.50 1.93 -7.01
N MET A 90 -6.21 2.40 -5.98
CA MET A 90 -7.67 2.53 -5.98
C MET A 90 -8.21 3.38 -7.15
N PRO A 91 -7.73 4.62 -7.38
CA PRO A 91 -8.19 5.42 -8.52
C PRO A 91 -7.87 4.76 -9.87
N ALA A 92 -6.69 4.16 -10.03
CA ALA A 92 -6.31 3.48 -11.26
C ALA A 92 -7.19 2.25 -11.55
N MET A 93 -7.51 1.46 -10.52
CA MET A 93 -8.42 0.31 -10.62
C MET A 93 -9.83 0.75 -11.03
N ASN A 94 -10.36 1.81 -10.42
CA ASN A 94 -11.65 2.38 -10.78
C ASN A 94 -11.67 2.89 -12.23
N ASN A 95 -10.58 3.53 -12.69
CA ASN A 95 -10.44 3.98 -14.08
C ASN A 95 -10.43 2.80 -15.08
N ILE A 96 -9.72 1.71 -14.75
CA ILE A 96 -9.70 0.52 -15.62
C ILE A 96 -11.11 -0.08 -15.69
N LEU A 97 -11.75 -0.31 -14.55
CA LEU A 97 -13.08 -0.91 -14.51
C LEU A 97 -14.14 -0.04 -15.20
N SER A 98 -14.03 1.28 -15.12
CA SER A 98 -14.98 2.17 -15.79
C SER A 98 -14.92 2.09 -17.31
N LYS A 99 -13.73 1.79 -17.88
CA LYS A 99 -13.49 1.66 -19.33
C LYS A 99 -13.76 0.26 -19.88
N TRP A 100 -13.52 -0.78 -19.08
CA TRP A 100 -13.56 -2.18 -19.55
C TRP A 100 -14.82 -2.95 -19.13
N VAL A 101 -15.56 -2.48 -18.11
CA VAL A 101 -16.75 -3.18 -17.59
C VAL A 101 -18.03 -2.41 -17.91
N PRO A 102 -19.08 -3.08 -18.45
CA PRO A 102 -20.40 -2.50 -18.63
C PRO A 102 -20.97 -1.92 -17.34
N VAL A 103 -21.75 -0.85 -17.45
CA VAL A 103 -22.30 -0.14 -16.28
C VAL A 103 -23.14 -1.05 -15.38
N SER A 104 -23.89 -2.00 -15.96
CA SER A 104 -24.73 -2.96 -15.22
C SER A 104 -23.94 -3.93 -14.34
N GLU A 105 -22.70 -4.26 -14.70
CA GLU A 105 -21.86 -5.24 -13.98
C GLU A 105 -20.76 -4.58 -13.15
N ARG A 106 -20.52 -3.27 -13.32
CA ARG A 106 -19.41 -2.55 -12.71
C ARG A 106 -19.34 -2.70 -11.20
N SER A 107 -20.47 -2.61 -10.50
CA SER A 107 -20.51 -2.77 -9.05
C SER A 107 -20.07 -4.18 -8.63
N ARG A 108 -20.48 -5.21 -9.36
CA ARG A 108 -20.10 -6.61 -9.10
C ARG A 108 -18.61 -6.81 -9.32
N SER A 109 -18.06 -6.27 -10.41
CA SER A 109 -16.62 -6.34 -10.69
C SER A 109 -15.80 -5.58 -9.65
N LEU A 110 -16.25 -4.40 -9.21
CA LEU A 110 -15.61 -3.66 -8.12
C LEU A 110 -15.59 -4.47 -6.82
N SER A 111 -16.72 -5.07 -6.43
CA SER A 111 -16.79 -5.92 -5.25
C SER A 111 -15.84 -7.11 -5.33
N LEU A 112 -15.72 -7.75 -6.50
CA LEU A 112 -14.78 -8.85 -6.72
C LEU A 112 -13.32 -8.39 -6.62
N VAL A 113 -13.01 -7.22 -7.17
CA VAL A 113 -11.65 -6.68 -7.11
C VAL A 113 -11.28 -6.28 -5.68
N TYR A 114 -12.19 -5.65 -4.93
CA TYR A 114 -11.96 -5.30 -3.54
C TYR A 114 -11.93 -6.50 -2.60
N SER A 115 -12.61 -7.61 -2.93
CA SER A 115 -12.47 -8.84 -2.15
C SER A 115 -11.04 -9.41 -2.22
N GLY A 116 -10.32 -9.13 -3.31
CA GLY A 116 -8.89 -9.42 -3.44
C GLY A 116 -8.02 -8.80 -2.35
N MET A 117 -8.38 -7.62 -1.83
CA MET A 117 -7.66 -6.97 -0.71
C MET A 117 -7.75 -7.80 0.58
N TYR A 118 -8.94 -8.35 0.87
CA TYR A 118 -9.15 -9.21 2.03
C TYR A 118 -8.46 -10.56 1.85
N LEU A 119 -8.55 -11.14 0.65
CA LEU A 119 -7.82 -12.38 0.33
C LEU A 119 -6.31 -12.19 0.52
N GLY A 120 -5.73 -11.11 0.01
CA GLY A 120 -4.32 -10.78 0.19
C GLY A 120 -3.93 -10.58 1.66
N SER A 121 -4.81 -9.98 2.46
CA SER A 121 -4.58 -9.81 3.89
C SER A 121 -4.58 -11.17 4.61
N VAL A 122 -5.51 -12.06 4.28
CA VAL A 122 -5.62 -13.40 4.86
C VAL A 122 -4.43 -14.27 4.46
N THR A 123 -4.03 -14.26 3.18
CA THR A 123 -2.86 -15.02 2.73
C THR A 123 -1.59 -14.47 3.37
N GLY A 124 -1.42 -13.14 3.42
CA GLY A 124 -0.30 -12.51 4.13
C GLY A 124 -0.22 -12.93 5.60
N LEU A 125 -1.35 -12.97 6.29
CA LEU A 125 -1.44 -13.47 7.67
C LEU A 125 -1.06 -14.96 7.78
N ALA A 126 -1.54 -15.80 6.84
CA ALA A 126 -1.27 -17.23 6.84
C ALA A 126 0.21 -17.56 6.59
N PHE A 127 0.89 -16.78 5.73
CA PHE A 127 2.30 -16.99 5.38
C PHE A 127 3.29 -16.25 6.27
N SER A 128 2.88 -15.21 7.00
CA SER A 128 3.76 -14.43 7.88
C SER A 128 4.61 -15.29 8.83
N PRO A 129 4.06 -16.33 9.50
CA PRO A 129 4.85 -17.16 10.42
C PRO A 129 6.00 -17.92 9.77
N LEU A 130 5.95 -18.19 8.46
CA LEU A 130 7.04 -18.88 7.75
C LEU A 130 8.25 -17.97 7.50
N ALA A 131 8.08 -16.65 7.62
CA ALA A 131 9.18 -15.70 7.50
C ALA A 131 9.93 -15.52 8.84
N ASP A 132 9.35 -15.99 9.95
CA ASP A 132 9.87 -15.85 11.31
C ASP A 132 10.54 -17.16 11.83
N THR A 133 10.58 -18.24 11.04
CA THR A 133 11.31 -19.50 11.32
C THR A 133 12.70 -19.51 10.69
#